data_AF-A0A8R1I5A5-F1
#
_entry.id   AF-A0A8R1I5A5-F1
#
_cell.length_a   1.000
_cell.length_b   1.000
_cell.length_c   1.000
_cell.angle_alpha   90.00
_cell.angle_beta   90.00
_cell.angle_gamma   90.00
#
_symmetry.space_group_name_H-M   'P 1'
#
loop_
_entity.id
_entity.type
_entity.pdbx_description
1 polymer ?
#
loop_
_entity_poly.entity_id
_entity_poly.type
_entity_poly.pdbx_seq_one_letter_code
_entity_poly.pdbx_strand_id
1 'polypeptide(L)'
;MLQITLDELDVFASWLSSKDAGFEDNDRETKVNYGGMMLRSLFEKWPHNDMANTDGDGGEETQRATANFLSLPEHTPFIVCEGNGRPLLRLLVRDADKEDVSQQLNSLVPPWVTDVVERRQLPKFNKMPFYLLPHNSMNVKQPKKDRLSATEMLQVKKVMEHVYEKILNTNEVSTIPLNQIHTKMEMYCNDQKLDPDMDLRTVKHFIWKQGGELLLNYKSIKS
;
A
#
# COMPACT_ATOMS: atom_id res chain seq x y z
N MET A 1 -16.39 -18.68 16.95
CA MET A 1 -16.88 -17.29 16.85
C MET A 1 -15.77 -16.50 16.15
N LEU A 2 -16.07 -15.83 15.03
CA LEU A 2 -15.09 -15.04 14.30
C LEU A 2 -14.89 -13.70 15.02
N GLN A 3 -13.64 -13.34 15.29
CA GLN A 3 -13.26 -12.04 15.84
C GLN A 3 -12.20 -11.43 14.93
N ILE A 4 -12.40 -10.16 14.56
CA ILE A 4 -11.46 -9.36 13.78
C ILE A 4 -11.02 -8.21 14.67
N THR A 5 -9.71 -8.02 14.82
CA THR A 5 -9.11 -6.94 15.59
C THR A 5 -8.33 -6.05 14.64
N LEU A 6 -8.55 -4.73 14.71
CA LEU A 6 -7.86 -3.73 13.90
C LEU A 6 -6.88 -2.99 14.83
N ASP A 7 -5.59 -3.03 14.50
CA ASP A 7 -4.53 -2.39 15.26
C ASP A 7 -3.81 -1.33 14.42
N GLU A 8 -3.40 -0.22 15.02
CA GLU A 8 -2.72 0.87 14.32
C GLU A 8 -1.46 0.40 13.56
N LEU A 9 -0.77 -0.60 14.09
CA LEU A 9 0.49 -1.10 13.53
C LEU A 9 0.33 -1.75 12.16
N ASP A 10 -0.82 -2.36 11.86
CA ASP A 10 -1.01 -3.18 10.66
C ASP A 10 -2.31 -2.94 9.89
N VAL A 11 -3.31 -2.26 10.46
CA VAL A 11 -4.60 -2.01 9.82
C VAL A 11 -4.43 -1.36 8.44
N PHE A 12 -3.47 -0.44 8.31
CA PHE A 12 -3.22 0.28 7.06
C PHE A 12 -2.21 -0.39 6.12
N ALA A 13 -1.67 -1.57 6.47
CA ALA A 13 -0.67 -2.25 5.65
C ALA A 13 -1.26 -2.85 4.35
N SER A 14 -2.58 -3.06 4.29
CA SER A 14 -3.24 -3.73 3.17
C SER A 14 -3.56 -2.78 2.01
N TRP A 15 -2.52 -2.35 1.29
CA TRP A 15 -2.64 -1.62 0.03
C TRP A 15 -2.69 -2.56 -1.17
N LEU A 16 -3.59 -2.30 -2.12
CA LEU A 16 -3.72 -3.07 -3.36
C LEU A 16 -3.93 -2.13 -4.54
N SER A 17 -3.65 -2.59 -5.76
CA SER A 17 -4.19 -1.92 -6.94
C SER A 17 -5.72 -2.13 -6.97
N SER A 18 -6.46 -1.17 -7.51
CA SER A 18 -7.92 -1.31 -7.68
C SER A 18 -8.27 -2.55 -8.50
N LYS A 19 -7.46 -2.84 -9.53
CA LYS A 19 -7.57 -4.04 -10.37
C LYS A 19 -7.45 -5.33 -9.57
N ASP A 20 -6.43 -5.47 -8.71
CA ASP A 20 -6.23 -6.68 -7.90
C ASP A 20 -7.33 -6.84 -6.84
N ALA A 21 -7.91 -5.72 -6.40
CA ALA A 21 -9.06 -5.70 -5.50
C ALA A 21 -10.40 -6.00 -6.21
N GLY A 22 -10.40 -6.15 -7.55
CA GLY A 22 -11.59 -6.44 -8.33
C GLY A 22 -12.51 -5.24 -8.58
N PHE A 23 -12.01 -4.01 -8.40
CA PHE A 23 -12.75 -2.79 -8.74
C PHE A 23 -12.54 -2.41 -10.21
N GLU A 24 -13.53 -1.73 -10.80
CA GLU A 24 -13.42 -1.23 -12.17
C GLU A 24 -12.27 -0.20 -12.27
N ASP A 25 -11.39 -0.44 -13.24
CA ASP A 25 -10.18 0.36 -13.44
C ASP A 25 -10.50 1.47 -14.46
N ASN A 26 -10.47 2.72 -14.00
CA ASN A 26 -10.21 3.82 -14.93
C ASN A 26 -8.71 3.76 -15.23
N ASP A 27 -8.24 3.87 -16.48
CA ASP A 27 -6.85 3.72 -16.99
C ASP A 27 -5.66 4.27 -16.13
N ARG A 28 -5.93 4.97 -15.03
CA ARG A 28 -4.98 5.35 -13.99
C ARG A 28 -4.86 4.22 -12.95
N GLU A 29 -3.65 3.73 -12.75
CA GLU A 29 -3.28 2.79 -11.67
C GLU A 29 -3.65 3.40 -10.29
N THR A 30 -4.88 3.16 -9.86
CA THR A 30 -5.41 3.61 -8.57
C THR A 30 -5.16 2.53 -7.53
N LYS A 31 -4.95 2.96 -6.29
CA LYS A 31 -4.70 2.07 -5.15
C LYS A 31 -5.83 2.18 -4.16
N VAL A 32 -6.13 1.07 -3.49
CA VAL A 32 -7.11 0.98 -2.41
C VAL A 32 -6.46 0.51 -1.11
N ASN A 33 -7.07 0.85 0.02
CA ASN A 33 -6.64 0.41 1.34
C ASN A 33 -7.79 -0.26 2.11
N TYR A 34 -7.71 -1.58 2.29
CA TYR A 34 -8.80 -2.34 2.93
C TYR A 34 -9.03 -1.97 4.39
N GLY A 35 -7.98 -1.64 5.15
CA GLY A 35 -8.13 -1.19 6.53
C GLY A 35 -8.90 0.13 6.61
N GLY A 36 -8.50 1.11 5.80
CA GLY A 36 -9.19 2.39 5.72
C GLY A 36 -10.64 2.24 5.27
N MET A 37 -10.92 1.37 4.30
CA MET A 37 -12.28 1.03 3.88
C MET A 37 -13.09 0.42 5.04
N MET A 38 -12.52 -0.55 5.75
CA MET A 38 -13.18 -1.19 6.89
C MET A 38 -13.50 -0.20 8.01
N LEU A 39 -12.61 0.75 8.31
CA LEU A 39 -12.89 1.81 9.28
C LEU A 39 -14.06 2.69 8.83
N ARG A 40 -14.07 3.13 7.57
CA ARG A 40 -15.21 3.91 7.03
C ARG A 40 -16.53 3.14 7.09
N SER A 41 -16.49 1.84 6.85
CA SER A 41 -17.64 0.94 6.97
C SER A 41 -18.14 0.79 8.42
N LEU A 42 -17.24 0.67 9.40
CA LEU A 42 -17.60 0.53 10.81
C LEU A 42 -18.22 1.82 11.38
N PHE A 43 -17.68 2.96 11.00
CA PHE A 43 -18.09 4.28 11.47
C PHE A 43 -19.05 4.98 10.49
N GLU A 44 -19.68 4.22 9.58
CA GLU A 44 -20.51 4.78 8.50
C GLU A 44 -21.64 5.68 9.02
N LYS A 45 -22.28 5.28 10.12
CA LYS A 45 -23.39 5.99 10.76
C LYS A 45 -22.95 7.06 11.76
N TRP A 46 -21.65 7.15 12.07
CA TRP A 46 -21.18 8.18 12.99
C TRP A 46 -21.20 9.54 12.28
N PRO A 47 -21.83 10.60 12.83
CA PRO A 47 -22.08 11.84 12.09
C PRO A 47 -20.82 12.54 11.57
N HIS A 48 -19.65 12.31 12.18
CA HIS A 48 -18.37 12.88 11.74
C HIS A 48 -17.79 12.22 10.47
N ASN A 49 -18.36 11.10 10.02
CA ASN A 49 -18.02 10.49 8.73
C ASN A 49 -18.63 11.27 7.55
N ASP A 50 -19.71 12.01 7.80
CA ASP A 50 -20.32 12.94 6.86
C ASP A 50 -19.86 14.36 7.20
N MET A 51 -19.04 14.97 6.33
CA MET A 51 -19.29 16.32 5.85
C MET A 51 -18.21 16.79 4.86
N ALA A 52 -18.72 17.46 3.84
CA ALA A 52 -18.03 18.11 2.75
C ALA A 52 -16.92 19.09 3.20
N ASN A 53 -15.93 19.26 2.32
CA ASN A 53 -14.85 20.24 2.35
C ASN A 53 -13.63 19.89 3.23
N THR A 54 -12.67 19.23 2.60
CA THR A 54 -11.27 19.56 2.87
C THR A 54 -10.55 19.72 1.55
N ASP A 55 -10.38 20.98 1.14
CA ASP A 55 -9.53 21.41 0.02
C ASP A 55 -8.05 21.19 0.39
N GLY A 56 -7.66 19.94 0.57
CA GLY A 56 -6.30 19.51 0.85
C GLY A 56 -5.87 18.44 -0.13
N ASP A 57 -4.73 18.64 -0.78
CA ASP A 57 -4.10 17.74 -1.77
C ASP A 57 -3.99 16.28 -1.29
N GLY A 58 -3.88 16.03 0.02
CA GLY A 58 -3.85 14.68 0.62
C GLY A 58 -5.21 14.02 0.85
N GLY A 59 -6.32 14.78 0.78
CA GLY A 59 -7.68 14.25 0.94
C GLY A 59 -8.14 13.47 -0.29
N GLU A 60 -7.68 13.83 -1.48
CA GLU A 60 -8.12 13.21 -2.74
C GLU A 60 -7.59 11.78 -2.89
N GLU A 61 -6.30 11.53 -2.59
CA GLU A 61 -5.71 10.18 -2.65
C GLU A 61 -6.38 9.24 -1.65
N THR A 62 -6.56 9.67 -0.41
CA THR A 62 -7.22 8.87 0.62
C THR A 62 -8.70 8.61 0.29
N GLN A 63 -9.40 9.63 -0.22
CA GLN A 63 -10.78 9.48 -0.63
C GLN A 63 -10.92 8.46 -1.75
N ARG A 64 -10.03 8.50 -2.76
CA ARG A 64 -9.98 7.49 -3.84
C ARG A 64 -9.65 6.11 -3.27
N ALA A 65 -8.66 6.00 -2.39
CA ALA A 65 -8.20 4.74 -1.82
C ALA A 65 -9.20 4.05 -0.91
N THR A 66 -10.18 4.79 -0.40
CA THR A 66 -11.24 4.27 0.46
C THR A 66 -12.63 4.43 -0.14
N ALA A 67 -12.74 4.82 -1.41
CA ALA A 67 -14.01 5.18 -2.06
C ALA A 67 -15.01 4.01 -2.10
N ASN A 68 -14.51 2.80 -2.31
CA ASN A 68 -15.32 1.60 -2.55
C ASN A 68 -15.65 0.84 -1.25
N PHE A 69 -15.65 1.51 -0.09
CA PHE A 69 -15.98 0.87 1.18
C PHE A 69 -17.40 0.30 1.15
N LEU A 70 -17.62 -0.80 1.86
CA LEU A 70 -18.90 -1.52 1.85
C LEU A 70 -19.70 -1.19 3.11
N SER A 71 -21.01 -0.94 3.00
CA SER A 71 -21.85 -0.82 4.18
C SER A 71 -21.93 -2.17 4.91
N LEU A 72 -21.63 -2.18 6.20
CA LEU A 72 -21.76 -3.39 7.02
C LEU A 72 -23.22 -3.61 7.41
N PRO A 73 -23.64 -4.86 7.71
CA PRO A 73 -24.93 -5.10 8.31
C PRO A 73 -25.10 -4.27 9.58
N GLU A 74 -26.23 -3.58 9.71
CA GLU A 74 -26.52 -2.65 10.81
C GLU A 74 -26.40 -3.25 12.22
N HIS A 75 -26.58 -4.57 12.33
CA HIS A 75 -26.47 -5.34 13.57
C HIS A 75 -25.03 -5.83 13.84
N THR A 76 -24.05 -5.44 13.03
CA THR A 76 -22.64 -5.79 13.25
C THR A 76 -22.15 -5.12 14.52
N PRO A 77 -21.73 -5.88 15.55
CA PRO A 77 -21.16 -5.29 16.75
C PRO A 77 -19.69 -4.92 16.51
N PHE A 78 -19.27 -3.78 17.04
CA PHE A 78 -17.85 -3.46 17.17
C PHE A 78 -17.54 -2.89 18.55
N ILE A 79 -16.25 -2.92 18.91
CA ILE A 79 -15.79 -2.57 20.25
C ILE A 79 -14.58 -1.66 20.10
N VAL A 80 -14.62 -0.53 20.80
CA VAL A 80 -13.45 0.33 21.02
C VAL A 80 -12.77 -0.14 22.31
N CYS A 81 -11.47 -0.42 22.25
CA CYS A 81 -10.68 -0.95 23.36
C CYS A 81 -9.38 -0.17 23.56
N GLU A 82 -8.82 -0.22 24.76
CA GLU A 82 -7.43 0.15 25.02
C GLU A 82 -6.47 -0.88 24.38
N GLY A 83 -5.20 -0.50 24.17
CA GLY A 83 -4.17 -1.40 23.62
C GLY A 83 -3.86 -2.64 24.48
N ASN A 84 -4.28 -2.66 25.74
CA ASN A 84 -4.20 -3.84 26.62
C ASN A 84 -5.41 -4.79 26.46
N GLY A 85 -6.36 -4.48 25.57
CA GLY A 85 -7.57 -5.25 25.31
C GLY A 85 -8.78 -4.90 26.20
N ARG A 86 -8.66 -3.92 27.11
CA ARG A 86 -9.78 -3.48 27.95
C ARG A 86 -10.87 -2.82 27.09
N PRO A 87 -12.12 -3.31 27.11
CA PRO A 87 -13.20 -2.68 26.36
C PRO A 87 -13.59 -1.33 26.97
N LEU A 88 -13.70 -0.31 26.12
CA LEU A 88 -14.13 1.04 26.48
C LEU A 88 -15.59 1.26 26.08
N LEU A 89 -15.96 0.84 24.86
CA LEU A 89 -17.31 1.01 24.33
C LEU A 89 -17.66 -0.15 23.40
N ARG A 90 -18.86 -0.72 23.54
CA ARG A 90 -19.43 -1.72 22.63
C ARG A 90 -20.74 -1.19 22.07
N LEU A 91 -20.88 -1.24 20.75
CA LEU A 91 -22.06 -0.76 20.05
C LEU A 91 -22.34 -1.57 18.78
N LEU A 92 -23.52 -1.37 18.18
CA LEU A 92 -23.84 -1.83 16.84
C LEU A 92 -23.59 -0.69 15.85
N VAL A 93 -23.25 -1.02 14.61
CA VAL A 93 -23.05 -0.02 13.53
C VAL A 93 -24.23 0.96 13.43
N ARG A 94 -25.47 0.48 13.51
CA ARG A 94 -26.67 1.33 13.43
C ARG A 94 -26.87 2.29 14.60
N ASP A 95 -26.17 2.09 15.71
CA ASP A 95 -26.37 2.88 16.92
C ASP A 95 -25.34 4.03 17.02
N ALA A 96 -24.41 4.15 16.07
CA ALA A 96 -23.33 5.13 16.10
C ALA A 96 -23.79 6.59 15.85
N ASP A 97 -25.01 6.80 15.36
CA ASP A 97 -25.63 8.11 15.13
C ASP A 97 -26.36 8.67 16.37
N LYS A 98 -26.62 7.82 17.37
CA LYS A 98 -27.30 8.23 18.61
C LYS A 98 -26.46 9.23 19.37
N GLU A 99 -27.10 10.27 19.90
CA GLU A 99 -26.42 11.42 20.51
C GLU A 99 -25.48 11.01 21.66
N ASP A 100 -25.93 10.14 22.56
CA ASP A 100 -25.16 9.63 23.69
C ASP A 100 -23.96 8.77 23.25
N VAL A 101 -24.15 7.96 22.21
CA VAL A 101 -23.10 7.10 21.64
C VAL A 101 -22.08 7.96 20.88
N SER A 102 -22.54 8.88 20.05
CA SER A 102 -21.70 9.78 19.26
C SER A 102 -20.80 10.65 20.16
N GLN A 103 -21.34 11.17 21.27
CA GLN A 103 -20.54 11.90 22.27
C GLN A 103 -19.44 11.03 22.89
N GLN A 104 -19.74 9.75 23.18
CA GLN A 104 -18.73 8.82 23.69
C GLN A 104 -17.66 8.52 22.63
N LEU A 105 -18.06 8.28 21.37
CA LEU A 105 -17.15 8.04 20.25
C LEU A 105 -16.16 9.20 20.08
N ASN A 106 -16.62 10.45 20.17
CA ASN A 106 -15.74 11.64 20.10
C ASN A 106 -14.60 11.62 21.13
N SER A 107 -14.81 10.98 22.29
CA SER A 107 -13.82 10.94 23.37
C SER A 107 -12.97 9.67 23.40
N LEU A 108 -13.48 8.57 22.82
CA LEU A 108 -12.89 7.23 22.95
C LEU A 108 -12.21 6.74 21.68
N VAL A 109 -12.60 7.25 20.50
CA VAL A 109 -12.06 6.79 19.22
C VAL A 109 -10.60 7.26 19.08
N PRO A 110 -9.64 6.36 18.77
CA PRO A 110 -8.24 6.72 18.63
C PRO A 110 -7.98 7.70 17.47
N PRO A 111 -6.93 8.54 17.57
CA PRO A 111 -6.57 9.50 16.52
C PRO A 111 -6.39 8.87 15.14
N TRP A 112 -5.75 7.71 15.04
CA TRP A 112 -5.53 7.00 13.76
C TRP A 112 -6.83 6.58 13.07
N VAL A 113 -7.92 6.37 13.82
CA VAL A 113 -9.26 6.14 13.26
C VAL A 113 -9.86 7.46 12.78
N THR A 114 -9.82 8.51 13.62
CA THR A 114 -10.37 9.83 13.25
C THR A 114 -9.65 10.45 12.04
N ASP A 115 -8.34 10.21 11.90
CA ASP A 115 -7.56 10.66 10.76
C ASP A 115 -8.13 10.09 9.44
N VAL A 116 -8.58 8.84 9.44
CA VAL A 116 -9.16 8.21 8.25
C VAL A 116 -10.63 8.57 8.06
N VAL A 117 -11.42 8.44 9.13
CA VAL A 117 -12.89 8.57 9.08
C VAL A 117 -13.30 10.04 8.91
N GLU A 118 -12.71 10.95 9.68
CA GLU A 118 -13.08 12.36 9.68
C GLU A 118 -12.18 13.17 8.74
N ARG A 119 -10.86 12.98 8.84
CA ARG A 119 -9.88 13.83 8.14
C ARG A 119 -9.52 13.34 6.74
N ARG A 120 -9.95 12.12 6.36
CA ARG A 120 -9.61 11.48 5.09
C ARG A 120 -8.10 11.50 4.85
N GLN A 121 -7.33 11.10 5.85
CA GLN A 121 -5.89 10.97 5.81
C GLN A 121 -5.49 9.54 6.12
N LEU A 122 -4.95 8.84 5.11
CA LEU A 122 -4.27 7.58 5.32
C LEU A 122 -2.80 7.81 5.68
N PRO A 123 -2.18 6.90 6.46
CA PRO A 123 -0.74 6.94 6.67
C PRO A 123 0.01 6.84 5.35
N LYS A 124 1.17 7.49 5.29
CA LYS A 124 2.06 7.40 4.13
C LYS A 124 2.60 5.99 3.96
N PHE A 125 2.82 5.58 2.71
CA PHE A 125 3.40 4.28 2.39
C PHE A 125 4.73 4.05 3.12
N ASN A 126 4.85 2.87 3.71
CA ASN A 126 6.12 2.37 4.23
C ASN A 126 7.11 2.21 3.07
N LYS A 127 8.27 2.84 3.22
CA LYS A 127 9.39 2.63 2.31
C LYS A 127 10.22 1.46 2.79
N MET A 128 10.56 0.57 1.88
CA MET A 128 11.50 -0.51 2.13
C MET A 128 12.84 -0.21 1.46
N PRO A 129 13.96 -0.38 2.16
CA PRO A 129 15.27 -0.33 1.55
C PRO A 129 15.56 -1.63 0.77
N PHE A 130 16.27 -1.49 -0.34
CA PHE A 130 16.76 -2.60 -1.15
C PHE A 130 18.08 -2.23 -1.83
N TYR A 131 18.83 -3.23 -2.23
CA TYR A 131 20.08 -3.07 -2.96
C TYR A 131 19.91 -3.45 -4.44
N LEU A 132 20.62 -2.74 -5.31
CA LEU A 132 20.80 -3.09 -6.71
C LEU A 132 22.26 -3.47 -6.98
N LEU A 133 22.44 -4.56 -7.72
CA LEU A 133 23.72 -5.01 -8.24
C LEU A 133 23.58 -5.49 -9.68
N PRO A 134 24.59 -5.34 -10.54
CA PRO A 134 24.61 -6.06 -11.81
C PRO A 134 24.63 -7.57 -11.55
N HIS A 135 23.98 -8.32 -12.42
CA HIS A 135 24.00 -9.77 -12.38
C HIS A 135 25.41 -10.30 -12.66
N ASN A 136 25.81 -11.40 -12.00
CA ASN A 136 27.16 -11.95 -12.09
C ASN A 136 27.60 -12.23 -13.54
N SER A 137 26.66 -12.62 -14.41
CA SER A 137 26.93 -12.86 -15.84
C SER A 137 27.37 -11.61 -16.63
N MET A 138 27.20 -10.41 -16.09
CA MET A 138 27.63 -9.16 -16.76
C MET A 138 29.14 -8.92 -16.63
N ASN A 139 29.86 -9.67 -15.77
CA ASN A 139 31.31 -9.58 -15.59
C ASN A 139 31.83 -8.16 -15.29
N VAL A 140 31.08 -7.39 -14.50
CA VAL A 140 31.49 -6.04 -14.06
C VAL A 140 32.61 -6.16 -13.01
N LYS A 141 33.80 -5.62 -13.31
CA LYS A 141 35.00 -5.79 -12.47
C LYS A 141 34.87 -5.24 -11.05
N GLN A 142 34.09 -4.16 -10.87
CA GLN A 142 33.80 -3.55 -9.58
C GLN A 142 32.33 -3.10 -9.57
N PRO A 143 31.40 -4.01 -9.24
CA PRO A 143 29.98 -3.68 -9.24
C PRO A 143 29.67 -2.72 -8.10
N LYS A 144 29.09 -1.56 -8.41
CA LYS A 144 28.62 -0.62 -7.39
C LYS A 144 27.35 -1.18 -6.75
N LYS A 145 27.36 -1.31 -5.42
CA LYS A 145 26.20 -1.72 -4.63
C LYS A 145 25.38 -0.49 -4.27
N ASP A 146 24.35 -0.21 -5.06
CA ASP A 146 23.48 0.94 -4.82
C ASP A 146 22.37 0.57 -3.85
N ARG A 147 22.25 1.32 -2.74
CA ARG A 147 21.16 1.18 -1.77
C ARG A 147 20.07 2.17 -2.11
N LEU A 148 18.89 1.67 -2.49
CA LEU A 148 17.72 2.47 -2.81
C LEU A 148 16.62 2.24 -1.76
N SER A 149 15.60 3.10 -1.80
CA SER A 149 14.42 2.97 -0.96
C SER A 149 13.20 3.40 -1.75
N ALA A 150 12.17 2.54 -1.75
CA ALA A 150 10.91 2.79 -2.43
C ALA A 150 9.75 2.22 -1.63
N THR A 151 8.52 2.53 -2.04
CA THR A 151 7.34 1.89 -1.44
C THR A 151 7.36 0.39 -1.73
N GLU A 152 6.85 -0.41 -0.80
CA GLU A 152 6.82 -1.86 -0.96
C GLU A 152 5.91 -2.33 -2.12
N MET A 153 5.00 -1.45 -2.55
CA MET A 153 4.11 -1.59 -3.70
C MET A 153 4.78 -1.28 -5.04
N LEU A 154 6.05 -0.85 -5.05
CA LEU A 154 6.74 -0.54 -6.30
C LEU A 154 6.86 -1.82 -7.14
N GLN A 155 6.36 -1.79 -8.38
CA GLN A 155 6.49 -2.91 -9.30
C GLN A 155 7.94 -3.06 -9.78
N VAL A 156 8.35 -4.30 -10.03
CA VAL A 156 9.68 -4.64 -10.56
C VAL A 156 9.96 -3.89 -11.86
N LYS A 157 8.96 -3.72 -12.75
CA LYS A 157 9.12 -2.95 -13.99
C LYS A 157 9.54 -1.50 -13.75
N LYS A 158 9.10 -0.85 -12.67
CA LYS A 158 9.56 0.50 -12.31
C LYS A 158 11.01 0.54 -11.84
N VAL A 159 11.48 -0.53 -11.20
CA VAL A 159 12.90 -0.69 -10.89
C VAL A 159 13.72 -0.91 -12.17
N MET A 160 13.19 -1.68 -13.13
CA MET A 160 13.82 -1.87 -14.45
C MET A 160 13.96 -0.54 -15.20
N GLU A 161 12.89 0.25 -15.27
CA GLU A 161 12.92 1.61 -15.84
C GLU A 161 14.03 2.45 -15.19
N HIS A 162 14.11 2.47 -13.86
CA HIS A 162 15.14 3.21 -13.13
C HIS A 162 16.57 2.74 -13.48
N VAL A 163 16.82 1.42 -13.51
CA VAL A 163 18.13 0.88 -13.88
C VAL A 163 18.49 1.26 -15.31
N TYR A 164 17.56 1.11 -16.24
CA TYR A 164 17.79 1.39 -17.66
C TYR A 164 18.14 2.86 -17.89
N GLU A 165 17.40 3.78 -17.27
CA GLU A 165 17.62 5.21 -17.40
C GLU A 165 18.86 5.71 -16.64
N LYS A 166 18.99 5.34 -15.36
CA LYS A 166 19.93 5.99 -14.44
C LYS A 166 21.24 5.24 -14.26
N ILE A 167 21.23 3.92 -14.46
CA ILE A 167 22.42 3.09 -14.22
C ILE A 167 23.09 2.71 -15.53
N LEU A 168 22.32 2.27 -16.53
CA LEU A 168 22.85 1.92 -17.84
C LEU A 168 23.06 3.15 -18.74
N ASN A 169 22.39 4.27 -18.42
CA ASN A 169 22.48 5.55 -19.12
C ASN A 169 22.36 5.41 -20.65
N THR A 170 21.46 4.52 -21.09
CA THR A 170 21.22 4.28 -22.51
C THR A 170 20.43 5.47 -23.06
N ASN A 171 21.05 6.27 -23.94
CA ASN A 171 20.37 7.37 -24.63
C ASN A 171 19.22 6.90 -25.56
N GLU A 172 19.00 5.59 -25.71
CA GLU A 172 17.92 4.97 -26.50
C GLU A 172 16.56 4.94 -25.77
N VAL A 173 16.45 5.45 -24.54
CA VAL A 173 15.13 5.55 -23.87
C VAL A 173 14.16 6.44 -24.66
N SER A 174 14.68 7.38 -25.45
CA SER A 174 13.87 8.22 -26.33
C SER A 174 13.30 7.46 -27.55
N THR A 175 13.86 6.29 -27.89
CA THR A 175 13.38 5.44 -29.00
C THR A 175 12.57 4.23 -28.54
N ILE A 176 12.72 3.79 -27.28
CA ILE A 176 12.01 2.62 -26.75
C ILE A 176 10.92 3.09 -25.78
N PRO A 177 9.63 2.83 -26.07
CA PRO A 177 8.53 3.10 -25.14
C PRO A 177 8.79 2.53 -23.74
N LEU A 178 8.49 3.30 -22.69
CA LEU A 178 8.76 2.92 -21.29
C LEU A 178 8.15 1.54 -20.93
N ASN A 179 6.97 1.26 -21.47
CA ASN A 179 6.26 0.00 -21.32
C ASN A 179 6.97 -1.20 -21.99
N GLN A 180 8.01 -1.00 -22.80
CA GLN A 180 8.78 -2.05 -23.45
C GLN A 180 10.17 -2.24 -22.81
N ILE A 181 10.57 -1.45 -21.82
CA ILE A 181 11.89 -1.58 -21.18
C ILE A 181 12.09 -2.96 -20.57
N HIS A 182 11.02 -3.56 -20.03
CA HIS A 182 11.05 -4.94 -19.49
C HIS A 182 11.44 -6.00 -20.53
N THR A 183 11.42 -5.69 -21.83
CA THR A 183 11.88 -6.58 -22.93
C THR A 183 13.37 -6.46 -23.23
N LYS A 184 14.05 -5.43 -22.69
CA LYS A 184 15.48 -5.15 -22.94
C LYS A 184 16.36 -5.49 -21.75
N MET A 185 15.77 -5.81 -20.61
CA MET A 185 16.50 -6.19 -19.43
C MET A 185 15.73 -7.21 -18.60
N GLU A 186 16.44 -7.88 -17.71
CA GLU A 186 15.93 -8.87 -16.79
C GLU A 186 16.30 -8.45 -15.36
N MET A 187 15.42 -8.79 -14.42
CA MET A 187 15.64 -8.60 -12.99
C MET A 187 15.61 -9.96 -12.30
N TYR A 188 16.46 -10.10 -11.28
CA TYR A 188 16.63 -11.32 -10.53
C TYR A 188 16.65 -11.04 -9.03
N CYS A 189 16.23 -12.01 -8.24
CA CYS A 189 16.45 -12.08 -6.80
C CYS A 189 16.77 -13.54 -6.45
N ASN A 190 17.84 -13.81 -5.71
CA ASN A 190 18.30 -15.17 -5.40
C ASN A 190 18.39 -16.07 -6.66
N ASP A 191 18.98 -15.54 -7.74
CA ASP A 191 19.10 -16.17 -9.07
C ASP A 191 17.78 -16.56 -9.76
N GLN A 192 16.64 -16.21 -9.16
CA GLN A 192 15.31 -16.38 -9.76
C GLN A 192 14.95 -15.13 -10.58
N LYS A 193 14.58 -15.33 -11.86
CA LYS A 193 14.05 -14.26 -12.71
C LYS A 193 12.72 -13.77 -12.17
N LEU A 194 12.59 -12.45 -12.04
CA LEU A 194 11.40 -11.79 -11.52
C LEU A 194 10.41 -11.48 -12.65
N ASP A 195 9.13 -11.57 -12.33
CA ASP A 195 8.05 -11.06 -13.17
C ASP A 195 8.01 -9.51 -13.05
N PRO A 196 8.02 -8.76 -14.16
CA PRO A 196 7.93 -7.29 -14.14
C PRO A 196 6.71 -6.73 -13.40
N ASP A 197 5.60 -7.47 -13.34
CA ASP A 197 4.37 -7.04 -12.68
C ASP A 197 4.32 -7.36 -11.18
N MET A 198 5.27 -8.13 -10.63
CA MET A 198 5.39 -8.31 -9.18
C MET A 198 5.79 -6.99 -8.50
N ASP A 199 5.32 -6.80 -7.26
CA ASP A 199 5.76 -5.71 -6.39
C ASP A 199 6.90 -6.13 -5.43
N LEU A 200 7.63 -5.16 -4.86
CA LEU A 200 8.79 -5.43 -4.01
C LEU A 200 8.43 -6.23 -2.74
N ARG A 201 7.23 -6.04 -2.16
CA ARG A 201 6.77 -6.87 -1.02
C ARG A 201 6.61 -8.33 -1.43
N THR A 202 6.07 -8.61 -2.61
CA THR A 202 5.89 -9.98 -3.13
C THR A 202 7.25 -10.63 -3.36
N VAL A 203 8.19 -9.91 -3.97
CA VAL A 203 9.56 -10.40 -4.15
C VAL A 203 10.22 -10.69 -2.79
N LYS A 204 10.10 -9.78 -1.82
CA LYS A 204 10.68 -9.97 -0.48
C LYS A 204 10.07 -11.18 0.24
N HIS A 205 8.75 -11.34 0.17
CA HIS A 205 8.05 -12.40 0.89
C HIS A 205 8.24 -13.77 0.24
N PHE A 206 8.13 -13.87 -1.09
CA PHE A 206 8.09 -15.15 -1.80
C PHE A 206 9.41 -15.57 -2.44
N ILE A 207 10.38 -14.69 -2.63
CA ILE A 207 11.63 -15.01 -3.36
C ILE A 207 12.85 -14.80 -2.47
N TRP A 208 12.96 -13.63 -1.83
CA TRP A 208 14.09 -13.31 -0.95
C TRP A 208 14.14 -14.25 0.27
N LYS A 209 13.02 -14.41 1.00
CA LYS A 209 12.82 -15.34 2.12
C LYS A 209 13.89 -15.33 3.24
N GLN A 210 14.79 -14.36 3.25
CA GLN A 210 15.87 -14.25 4.24
C GLN A 210 15.80 -12.92 4.99
N GLY A 211 16.46 -12.86 6.14
CA GLY A 211 16.58 -11.63 6.92
C GLY A 211 17.37 -10.55 6.17
N GLY A 212 17.10 -9.29 6.49
CA GLY A 212 17.82 -8.14 5.93
C GLY A 212 17.13 -7.47 4.75
N GLU A 213 17.89 -6.60 4.07
CA GLU A 213 17.41 -5.80 2.95
C GLU A 213 17.37 -6.61 1.67
N LEU A 214 16.31 -6.41 0.88
CA LEU A 214 16.12 -7.10 -0.39
C LEU A 214 17.30 -6.80 -1.33
N LEU A 215 17.86 -7.83 -1.96
CA LEU A 215 18.87 -7.68 -3.00
C LEU A 215 18.28 -8.04 -4.37
N LEU A 216 18.41 -7.12 -5.31
CA LEU A 216 17.98 -7.27 -6.69
C LEU A 216 19.18 -7.21 -7.63
N ASN A 217 19.22 -8.13 -8.59
CA ASN A 217 20.24 -8.21 -9.61
C ASN A 217 19.66 -7.87 -10.98
N TYR A 218 20.24 -6.88 -11.67
CA TYR A 218 19.80 -6.49 -13.01
C TYR A 218 20.72 -7.05 -14.09
N LYS A 219 20.17 -7.36 -15.26
CA LYS A 219 20.92 -7.88 -16.41
C LYS A 219 20.37 -7.29 -17.70
N SER A 220 21.21 -6.65 -18.51
CA SER A 220 20.80 -6.22 -19.85
C SER A 220 20.73 -7.39 -20.82
N ILE A 221 19.70 -7.39 -21.67
CA ILE A 221 19.59 -8.34 -22.78
C ILE A 221 20.33 -7.71 -23.96
N LYS A 222 21.49 -8.26 -24.30
CA LYS A 222 22.19 -7.86 -25.54
C LYS A 222 21.38 -8.41 -26.71
N SER A 223 20.94 -7.51 -27.59
CA SER A 223 20.41 -7.89 -28.90
C SER A 223 21.51 -8.37 -29.84
#